data_AF-A0A0R3SZN3-F1
#
_entry.id   AF-A0A0R3SZN3-F1
#
_cell.length_a   1.000
_cell.length_b   1.000
_cell.length_c   1.000
_cell.angle_alpha   90.00
_cell.angle_beta   90.00
_cell.angle_gamma   90.00
#
_symmetry.space_group_name_H-M   'P 1'
#
loop_
_entity.id
_entity.type
_entity.pdbx_description
1 polymer ?
#
loop_
_entity_poly.entity_id
_entity_poly.type
_entity_poly.pdbx_seq_one_letter_code
_entity_poly.pdbx_strand_id
1 'polypeptide(L)'
;LVYQIYYSPDGSMKGYTDFTLSYMDVDSFKVSEEDKKLLKGAQYCRYFGYREPPNSTKPYALTSVFWHIVAAKFIFISVFI
;
A
#
# COMPACT_ATOMS: atom_id res chain seq x y z
N LEU A 1 0.16 -10.54 10.43
CA LEU A 1 -0.71 -11.74 10.40
C LEU A 1 -1.47 -11.88 9.08
N VAL A 2 -2.35 -10.94 8.70
CA VAL A 2 -3.13 -11.04 7.44
C VAL A 2 -2.23 -11.30 6.22
N TYR A 3 -1.11 -10.57 6.08
CA TYR A 3 -0.13 -10.82 5.01
C TYR A 3 0.41 -12.26 5.00
N GLN A 4 0.94 -12.73 6.14
CA GLN A 4 1.56 -14.05 6.23
C GLN A 4 0.60 -15.20 5.91
N ILE A 5 -0.68 -15.07 6.28
CA ILE A 5 -1.66 -16.13 6.11
C ILE A 5 -2.24 -16.14 4.68
N TYR A 6 -2.52 -14.96 4.10
CA TYR A 6 -3.31 -14.85 2.87
C TYR A 6 -2.52 -14.41 1.64
N TYR A 7 -1.38 -13.75 1.82
CA TYR A 7 -0.65 -13.08 0.72
C TYR A 7 0.81 -13.52 0.60
N SER A 8 1.41 -14.03 1.67
CA SER A 8 2.79 -14.51 1.63
C SER A 8 2.87 -15.87 0.92
N PRO A 9 3.74 -16.02 -0.09
CA PRO A 9 3.89 -17.28 -0.82
C PRO A 9 4.41 -18.44 0.06
N ASP A 10 5.27 -18.13 1.04
CA ASP A 10 5.95 -19.10 1.90
C ASP A 10 5.58 -18.93 3.38
N GLY A 11 4.60 -18.08 3.69
CA GLY A 11 4.22 -17.72 5.07
C GLY A 11 5.23 -16.82 5.78
N SER A 12 6.34 -16.45 5.13
CA SER A 12 7.36 -15.58 5.70
C SER A 12 6.97 -14.10 5.60
N MET A 13 7.75 -13.24 6.26
CA MET A 13 7.60 -11.78 6.17
C MET A 13 8.35 -11.19 4.96
N LYS A 14 8.98 -12.00 4.12
CA LYS A 14 9.69 -11.52 2.92
C LYS A 14 8.67 -10.85 2.00
N GLY A 15 9.02 -9.67 1.49
CA GLY A 15 8.14 -8.87 0.63
C GLY A 15 7.04 -8.09 1.36
N TYR A 16 6.91 -8.19 2.69
CA TYR A 16 5.86 -7.47 3.42
C TYR A 16 5.92 -5.95 3.21
N THR A 17 7.11 -5.35 3.29
CA THR A 17 7.28 -3.92 3.07
C THR A 17 6.85 -3.52 1.66
N ASP A 18 7.16 -4.33 0.67
CA ASP A 18 6.79 -4.07 -0.73
C ASP A 18 5.27 -4.13 -0.93
N PHE A 19 4.64 -5.11 -0.29
CA PHE A 19 3.19 -5.32 -0.29
C PHE A 19 2.40 -4.20 0.40
N THR A 20 2.93 -3.66 1.51
CA THR A 20 2.26 -2.63 2.30
C THR A 20 2.42 -1.21 1.74
N LEU A 21 3.28 -1.03 0.74
CA LEU A 21 3.54 0.26 0.10
C LEU A 21 2.80 0.39 -1.23
N SER A 22 1.96 1.42 -1.33
CA SER A 22 1.28 1.82 -2.57
C SER A 22 2.16 2.71 -3.44
N TYR A 23 1.97 2.62 -4.75
CA TYR A 23 2.61 3.48 -5.73
C TYR A 23 1.84 4.79 -5.90
N MET A 24 2.57 5.89 -6.03
CA MET A 24 2.05 7.22 -6.31
C MET A 24 2.87 7.85 -7.42
N ASP A 25 2.20 8.36 -8.44
CA ASP A 25 2.84 9.13 -9.49
C ASP A 25 3.20 10.52 -8.94
N VAL A 26 4.46 10.93 -9.10
CA VAL A 26 4.96 12.22 -8.62
C VAL A 26 4.27 13.38 -9.33
N ASP A 27 3.92 13.22 -10.60
CA ASP A 27 3.28 14.26 -11.41
C ASP A 27 1.80 14.47 -11.04
N SER A 28 1.22 13.56 -10.25
CA SER A 28 -0.16 13.71 -9.76
C SER A 28 -0.31 14.80 -8.69
N PHE A 29 0.80 15.28 -8.10
CA PHE A 29 0.79 16.35 -7.10
C PHE A 29 1.48 17.61 -7.62
N LYS A 30 1.01 18.78 -7.16
CA LYS A 30 1.75 20.03 -7.34
C LYS A 30 2.90 20.08 -6.35
N VAL A 31 4.02 19.48 -6.74
CA VAL A 31 5.25 19.39 -5.94
C VAL A 31 6.14 20.61 -6.23
N SER A 32 6.73 21.20 -5.18
CA SER A 32 7.73 22.26 -5.33
C SER A 32 8.95 21.77 -6.09
N GLU A 33 9.64 22.64 -6.83
CA GLU A 33 10.88 22.28 -7.53
C GLU A 33 11.99 21.81 -6.58
N GLU A 34 11.95 22.22 -5.31
CA GLU A 34 12.87 21.73 -4.27
C GLU A 34 12.59 20.28 -3.89
N ASP A 35 11.31 19.92 -3.72
CA ASP A 35 10.88 18.56 -3.39
C ASP A 35 11.07 17.60 -4.57
N LYS A 36 10.92 18.09 -5.81
CA LYS A 36 11.27 17.30 -7.00
C LYS A 36 12.74 16.92 -7.06
N LYS A 37 13.65 17.77 -6.56
CA LYS A 37 15.08 17.43 -6.45
C LYS A 37 15.31 16.32 -5.42
N LEU A 38 14.53 16.26 -4.33
CA LEU A 38 14.61 15.17 -3.34
C LEU A 38 14.23 13.81 -3.95
N LEU A 39 13.33 13.81 -4.92
CA LEU A 39 12.89 12.61 -5.63
C LEU A 39 13.92 12.08 -6.64
N LYS A 40 15.01 12.84 -6.91
CA LYS A 40 16.12 12.43 -7.79
C LYS A 40 15.68 11.89 -9.16
N GLY A 41 14.60 12.45 -9.72
CA GLY A 41 14.05 12.03 -11.01
C GLY A 41 13.24 10.71 -10.97
N ALA A 42 12.84 10.23 -9.79
CA ALA A 42 11.92 9.11 -9.69
C ALA A 42 10.53 9.50 -10.21
N GLN A 43 9.97 8.69 -11.10
CA GLN A 43 8.60 8.88 -11.62
C GLN A 43 7.54 8.51 -10.56
N TYR A 44 7.85 7.53 -9.70
CA TYR A 44 6.95 7.05 -8.67
C TYR A 44 7.56 7.16 -7.29
N CYS A 45 6.76 7.57 -6.32
CA CYS A 45 7.07 7.47 -4.90
C CYS A 45 6.19 6.40 -4.24
N ARG A 46 6.65 5.88 -3.10
CA ARG A 46 5.94 4.83 -2.35
C ARG A 46 5.52 5.35 -0.98
N TYR A 47 4.29 5.07 -0.59
CA TYR A 47 3.74 5.48 0.69
C TYR A 47 2.94 4.35 1.32
N PHE A 48 2.80 4.40 2.64
CA PHE A 48 2.04 3.38 3.36
C PHE A 48 0.56 3.43 2.93
N GLY A 49 0.07 2.33 2.38
CA GLY A 49 -1.30 2.24 1.91
C GLY A 49 -1.58 0.97 1.13
N TYR A 50 -2.86 0.68 0.97
CA TYR A 50 -3.37 -0.46 0.21
C TYR A 50 -4.25 0.02 -0.94
N ARG A 51 -3.64 0.79 -1.85
CA ARG A 51 -4.30 1.38 -3.01
C ARG A 51 -3.74 0.85 -4.32
N GLU A 52 -4.61 0.82 -5.31
CA GLU A 52 -4.28 0.40 -6.67
C GLU A 52 -3.25 1.34 -7.30
N PRO A 53 -2.29 0.80 -8.08
CA PRO A 53 -1.26 1.60 -8.74
C PRO A 53 -1.85 2.52 -9.82
N PRO A 54 -1.11 3.55 -10.25
CA PRO A 54 -1.57 4.50 -11.28
C PRO A 54 -1.91 3.85 -12.62
N ASN A 55 -1.32 2.69 -12.95
CA ASN A 55 -1.58 1.95 -14.19
C ASN A 55 -2.77 0.96 -14.10
N SER A 56 -3.48 0.92 -12.97
CA SER A 56 -4.64 0.03 -12.79
C SER A 56 -5.89 0.59 -13.46
N THR A 57 -6.90 -0.26 -13.69
CA THR A 57 -8.22 0.16 -14.23
C THR A 57 -8.91 1.20 -13.37
N LYS A 58 -8.62 1.21 -12.05
CA LYS A 58 -9.14 2.18 -11.09
C LYS A 58 -7.97 2.76 -10.27
N PRO A 59 -7.25 3.75 -10.80
CA PRO A 59 -6.06 4.28 -10.14
C PRO A 59 -6.38 4.85 -8.76
N TYR A 60 -5.55 4.53 -7.78
CA TYR A 60 -5.66 4.99 -6.39
C TYR A 60 -6.92 4.55 -5.62
N ALA A 61 -7.72 3.64 -6.19
CA ALA A 61 -8.83 3.03 -5.47
C ALA A 61 -8.32 2.14 -4.32
N LEU A 62 -9.16 1.93 -3.30
CA LEU A 62 -8.85 0.98 -2.23
C LEU A 62 -8.87 -0.45 -2.79
N THR A 63 -7.80 -1.19 -2.49
CA THR A 63 -7.67 -2.61 -2.85
C THR A 63 -8.55 -3.47 -1.95
N SER A 64 -8.83 -4.71 -2.37
CA SER A 64 -9.47 -5.71 -1.51
C SER A 64 -8.67 -6.01 -0.23
N VAL A 65 -7.34 -5.89 -0.29
CA VAL A 65 -6.44 -6.05 0.87
C VAL A 65 -6.82 -5.13 2.02
N PHE A 66 -7.15 -3.87 1.72
CA PHE A 66 -7.60 -2.92 2.74
C PHE A 66 -8.78 -3.48 3.53
N TRP A 67 -9.79 -4.00 2.84
CA TRP A 67 -10.99 -4.56 3.44
C TRP A 67 -10.72 -5.83 4.25
N HIS A 68 -9.83 -6.71 3.77
CA HIS A 68 -9.40 -7.87 4.54
C HIS A 68 -8.73 -7.48 5.87
N ILE A 69 -7.90 -6.44 5.86
CA ILE A 69 -7.24 -5.94 7.07
C ILE A 69 -8.25 -5.32 8.03
N VAL A 70 -9.20 -4.52 7.53
CA VAL A 70 -10.28 -3.93 8.34
C VAL A 70 -11.13 -5.03 8.99
N ALA A 71 -11.55 -6.02 8.22
CA ALA A 71 -12.32 -7.16 8.72
C ALA A 71 -11.55 -7.95 9.79
N ALA A 72 -10.27 -8.25 9.55
CA ALA A 72 -9.43 -8.95 10.53
C ALA A 72 -9.25 -8.16 11.83
N LYS A 73 -9.08 -6.83 11.75
CA LYS A 73 -9.01 -5.96 12.93
C LYS A 73 -10.34 -5.93 13.68
N PHE A 74 -11.46 -5.88 12.98
CA PHE A 74 -12.79 -5.92 13.58
C PHE A 74 -13.02 -7.24 14.33
N ILE A 75 -12.74 -8.38 13.69
CA ILE A 75 -12.84 -9.71 14.32
C ILE A 75 -11.94 -9.80 15.56
N PHE A 76 -10.70 -9.31 15.47
CA PHE A 76 -9.78 -9.29 16.60
C PHE A 76 -10.38 -8.49 17.77
N ILE A 77 -10.92 -7.30 17.53
CA ILE A 77 -11.58 -6.52 18.57
C ILE A 77 -12.76 -7.30 19.15
N SER A 78 -13.63 -7.89 18.34
CA SER A 78 -14.81 -8.62 18.83
C SER A 78 -14.50 -9.88 19.63
N VAL A 79 -13.41 -10.60 19.33
CA VAL A 79 -13.04 -11.85 20.01
C VAL A 79 -12.31 -11.59 21.33
N PHE A 80 -11.54 -10.51 21.41
CA PHE A 80 -10.70 -10.18 22.56
C PHE A 80 -11.29 -9.11 23.49
N ILE A 81 -12.52 -8.66 23.23
CA ILE A 81 -13.33 -7.86 24.16
C ILE A 81 -14.09 -8.78 25.12
#